data_AF-A0A270BC90-F1
#
_entry.id   AF-A0A270BC90-F1
#
_cell.length_a   1.000
_cell.length_b   1.000
_cell.length_c   1.000
_cell.angle_alpha   90.00
_cell.angle_beta   90.00
_cell.angle_gamma   90.00
#
_symmetry.space_group_name_H-M   'P 1'
#
loop_
_entity.id
_entity.type
_entity.pdbx_description
1 polymer ?
#
loop_
_entity_poly.entity_id
_entity_poly.type
_entity_poly.pdbx_seq_one_letter_code
_entity_poly.pdbx_strand_id
1 'polypeptide(L)'
;MAQWNLLCAAALMTATAPIVASCAPAGSAEAGAEALTPKQAETLDKQLAGKVAGAPEKCLPSFRTDDAMRVSDSILLYRSGSNLVYRNDLKGSCPGLARDSDIMVIKQFGSQICNGDFFHLVDRSSGIRGPTCVFGDFVPYRKPAGDAG
;
A
#
# COMPACT_ATOMS: atom_id res chain seq x y z
N MET A 1 -30.60 -36.13 40.60
CA MET A 1 -30.68 -36.17 42.08
C MET A 1 -29.31 -36.54 42.61
N ALA A 2 -28.56 -35.58 43.18
CA ALA A 2 -27.51 -35.79 44.19
C ALA A 2 -26.86 -34.44 44.54
N GLN A 3 -27.42 -33.77 45.56
CA GLN A 3 -26.78 -32.76 46.42
C GLN A 3 -25.66 -33.45 47.24
N TRP A 4 -24.43 -32.91 47.33
CA TRP A 4 -23.93 -31.83 48.21
C TRP A 4 -23.19 -32.40 49.44
N ASN A 5 -21.91 -32.04 49.57
CA ASN A 5 -21.18 -31.89 50.84
C ASN A 5 -20.19 -30.73 50.64
N LEU A 6 -20.41 -29.57 51.26
CA LEU A 6 -19.95 -29.15 52.60
C LEU A 6 -18.44 -28.85 52.67
N LEU A 7 -18.15 -27.56 52.46
CA LEU A 7 -17.33 -26.66 53.29
C LEU A 7 -16.00 -27.17 53.87
N CYS A 8 -14.91 -26.55 53.43
CA CYS A 8 -13.76 -26.28 54.29
C CYS A 8 -13.12 -24.92 53.92
N ALA A 9 -13.20 -24.03 54.90
CA ALA A 9 -12.21 -23.04 55.33
C ALA A 9 -11.60 -22.06 54.32
N ALA A 10 -11.86 -20.79 54.62
CA ALA A 10 -11.14 -19.62 54.14
C ALA A 10 -9.64 -19.69 54.48
N ALA A 11 -8.81 -19.23 53.54
CA ALA A 11 -7.54 -18.58 53.85
C ALA A 11 -7.30 -17.48 52.81
N LEU A 12 -7.34 -16.23 53.27
CA LEU A 12 -6.93 -15.06 52.51
C LEU A 12 -5.44 -15.18 52.17
N MET A 13 -5.09 -15.02 50.90
CA MET A 13 -3.81 -14.43 50.52
C MET A 13 -4.06 -13.38 49.43
N THR A 14 -3.94 -12.13 49.86
CA THR A 14 -3.85 -10.94 49.03
C THR A 14 -2.59 -10.98 48.18
N ALA A 15 -2.74 -10.94 46.85
CA ALA A 15 -1.66 -10.60 45.93
C ALA A 15 -2.23 -9.70 44.83
N THR A 16 -2.34 -8.41 45.13
CA THR A 16 -2.61 -7.36 44.14
C THR A 16 -1.35 -7.18 43.29
N ALA A 17 -1.35 -7.78 42.10
CA ALA A 17 -0.32 -7.53 41.08
C ALA A 17 -0.73 -6.31 40.23
N PRO A 18 0.14 -5.31 40.03
CA PRO A 18 -0.13 -4.21 39.12
C PRO A 18 -0.01 -4.70 37.68
N ILE A 19 -1.11 -4.64 36.92
CA ILE A 19 -1.08 -4.86 35.47
C ILE A 19 -0.48 -3.59 34.86
N VAL A 20 0.80 -3.64 34.52
CA VAL A 20 1.45 -2.61 33.71
C VAL A 20 0.86 -2.68 32.30
N ALA A 21 0.03 -1.70 31.96
CA ALA A 21 -0.47 -1.51 30.60
C ALA A 21 0.69 -1.07 29.70
N SER A 22 1.30 -2.02 29.01
CA SER A 22 2.24 -1.74 27.93
C SER A 22 1.44 -1.46 26.66
N CYS A 23 1.25 -0.17 26.34
CA CYS A 23 0.85 0.24 25.00
C CYS A 23 2.07 0.09 24.07
N ALA A 24 2.28 -1.12 23.54
CA ALA A 24 3.07 -1.25 22.34
C ALA A 24 2.20 -0.80 21.15
N PRO A 25 2.59 0.21 20.35
CA PRO A 25 1.97 0.39 19.05
C PRO A 25 2.34 -0.86 18.23
N ALA A 26 1.38 -1.77 18.08
CA ALA A 26 1.41 -2.77 17.05
C ALA A 26 1.28 -2.04 15.70
N GLY A 27 2.37 -1.42 15.27
CA GLY A 27 2.55 -1.05 13.88
C GLY A 27 2.69 -2.36 13.11
N SER A 28 1.61 -2.77 12.46
CA SER A 28 1.68 -3.73 11.36
C SER A 28 2.54 -3.07 10.27
N ALA A 29 3.86 -3.15 10.40
CA ALA A 29 4.74 -2.97 9.26
C ALA A 29 4.47 -4.17 8.36
N GLU A 30 3.63 -3.96 7.35
CA GLU A 30 3.47 -4.87 6.23
C GLU A 30 4.87 -5.19 5.70
N ALA A 31 5.26 -6.46 5.82
CA ALA A 31 6.55 -6.94 5.34
C ALA A 31 6.61 -6.75 3.82
N GLY A 32 7.28 -5.70 3.36
CA GLY A 32 7.53 -5.49 1.93
C GLY A 32 7.72 -4.03 1.49
N ALA A 33 7.28 -3.05 2.27
CA ALA A 33 7.52 -1.65 1.93
C ALA A 33 8.86 -1.16 2.49
N GLU A 34 9.88 -1.05 1.63
CA GLU A 34 11.08 -0.27 1.97
C GLU A 34 10.67 1.15 2.39
N ALA A 35 11.29 1.67 3.45
CA ALA A 35 10.97 3.00 3.95
C ALA A 35 11.28 4.05 2.87
N LEU A 36 10.31 4.94 2.61
CA LEU A 36 10.47 6.02 1.65
C LEU A 36 11.53 7.02 2.12
N THR A 37 12.33 7.54 1.18
CA THR A 37 13.16 8.71 1.46
C THR A 37 12.28 9.95 1.72
N PRO A 38 12.78 10.98 2.41
CA PRO A 38 11.99 12.19 2.68
C PRO A 38 11.37 12.83 1.42
N LYS A 39 12.12 12.85 0.31
CA LYS A 39 11.64 13.40 -0.96
C LYS A 39 10.53 12.55 -1.60
N GLN A 40 10.61 11.23 -1.47
CA GLN A 40 9.58 10.32 -1.99
C GLN A 40 8.30 10.42 -1.17
N ALA A 41 8.42 10.49 0.16
CA ALA A 41 7.29 10.74 1.06
C ALA A 41 6.62 12.09 0.75
N GLU A 42 7.39 13.17 0.62
CA GLU A 42 6.86 14.49 0.24
C GLU A 42 6.12 14.44 -1.11
N THR A 43 6.68 13.73 -2.09
CA THR A 43 6.04 13.56 -3.40
C THR A 43 4.72 12.81 -3.27
N LEU A 44 4.70 11.70 -2.53
CA LEU A 44 3.50 10.92 -2.28
C LEU A 44 2.42 11.76 -1.60
N ASP A 45 2.77 12.44 -0.52
CA ASP A 45 1.87 13.28 0.26
C ASP A 45 1.29 14.41 -0.60
N LYS A 46 2.13 15.07 -1.39
CA LYS A 46 1.70 16.13 -2.30
C LYS A 46 0.69 15.64 -3.34
N GLN A 47 0.89 14.45 -3.92
CA GLN A 47 -0.02 13.91 -4.92
C GLN A 47 -1.36 13.48 -4.32
N LEU A 48 -1.35 12.97 -3.09
CA LEU A 48 -2.54 12.47 -2.40
C LEU A 48 -3.22 13.52 -1.51
N ALA A 49 -2.62 14.69 -1.33
CA ALA A 49 -3.15 15.77 -0.50
C ALA A 49 -4.61 16.12 -0.86
N GLY A 50 -5.43 16.27 0.19
CA GLY A 50 -6.86 16.59 0.09
C GLY A 50 -7.71 15.48 -0.53
N LYS A 51 -7.19 14.25 -0.64
CA LYS A 51 -7.92 13.09 -1.16
C LYS A 51 -8.06 12.02 -0.10
N VAL A 52 -9.17 11.31 -0.16
CA VAL A 52 -9.52 10.21 0.75
C VAL A 52 -9.40 8.90 0.01
N ALA A 53 -8.75 7.91 0.65
CA ALA A 53 -8.63 6.57 0.13
C ALA A 53 -10.01 5.87 0.10
N GLY A 54 -10.33 5.23 -1.03
CA GLY A 54 -11.49 4.37 -1.21
C GLY A 54 -11.14 2.89 -1.07
N ALA A 55 -12.12 2.04 -1.39
CA ALA A 55 -11.91 0.60 -1.44
C ALA A 55 -10.90 0.23 -2.56
N PRO A 56 -9.95 -0.70 -2.30
CA PRO A 56 -9.02 -1.17 -3.32
C PRO A 56 -9.73 -1.81 -4.51
N GLU A 57 -9.34 -1.43 -5.72
CA GLU A 57 -9.81 -1.97 -6.99
C GLU A 57 -8.76 -2.97 -7.53
N LYS A 58 -9.23 -4.08 -8.11
CA LYS A 58 -8.32 -5.14 -8.62
C LYS A 58 -7.73 -4.83 -9.97
N CYS A 59 -8.40 -4.03 -10.79
CA CYS A 59 -7.94 -3.70 -12.13
C CYS A 59 -8.18 -2.23 -12.42
N LEU A 60 -7.20 -1.59 -13.07
CA LEU A 60 -7.26 -0.22 -13.53
C LEU A 60 -7.44 -0.22 -15.07
N PRO A 61 -8.51 0.39 -15.59
CA PRO A 61 -8.70 0.51 -17.04
C PRO A 61 -7.56 1.28 -17.71
N SER A 62 -7.14 0.87 -18.90
CA SER A 62 -5.95 1.44 -19.58
C SER A 62 -6.06 2.94 -19.87
N PHE A 63 -7.27 3.46 -20.11
CA PHE A 63 -7.47 4.90 -20.30
C PHE A 63 -7.18 5.73 -19.04
N ARG A 64 -6.91 5.10 -17.89
CA ARG A 64 -6.49 5.75 -16.65
C ARG A 64 -5.01 5.51 -16.33
N THR A 65 -4.23 4.92 -17.25
CA THR A 65 -2.80 4.63 -17.03
C THR A 65 -1.85 5.65 -17.64
N ASP A 66 -2.36 6.65 -18.36
CA ASP A 66 -1.55 7.57 -19.17
C ASP A 66 -0.66 8.52 -18.33
N ASP A 67 -1.12 8.94 -17.15
CA ASP A 67 -0.35 9.82 -16.24
C ASP A 67 0.18 9.00 -15.04
N ALA A 68 1.22 8.21 -15.31
CA ALA A 68 1.90 7.38 -14.31
C ALA A 68 3.06 8.14 -13.63
N MET A 69 3.14 8.06 -12.31
CA MET A 69 4.18 8.66 -11.48
C MET A 69 4.87 7.61 -10.65
N ARG A 70 6.20 7.62 -10.69
CA ARG A 70 7.06 6.62 -10.06
C ARG A 70 7.59 7.20 -8.76
N VAL A 71 6.91 6.91 -7.65
CA VAL A 71 7.22 7.52 -6.35
C VAL A 71 8.44 6.84 -5.74
N SER A 72 8.48 5.51 -5.77
CA SER A 72 9.58 4.70 -5.22
C SER A 72 9.77 3.44 -6.04
N ASP A 73 10.65 2.55 -5.57
CA ASP A 73 10.80 1.23 -6.18
C ASP A 73 9.57 0.32 -5.95
N SER A 74 8.63 0.72 -5.10
CA SER A 74 7.44 -0.07 -4.72
C SER A 74 6.10 0.64 -4.89
N ILE A 75 6.10 1.95 -5.18
CA ILE A 75 4.86 2.76 -5.24
C ILE A 75 4.74 3.46 -6.59
N LEU A 76 3.64 3.19 -7.28
CA LEU A 76 3.18 3.90 -8.47
C LEU A 76 1.92 4.70 -8.15
N LEU A 77 1.82 5.89 -8.74
CA LEU A 77 0.56 6.62 -8.79
C LEU A 77 0.09 6.74 -10.24
N TYR A 78 -1.21 6.63 -10.47
CA TYR A 78 -1.85 6.90 -11.75
C TYR A 78 -2.86 8.02 -11.57
N ARG A 79 -2.55 9.21 -12.09
CA ARG A 79 -3.45 10.35 -11.98
C ARG A 79 -4.54 10.26 -13.06
N SER A 80 -5.78 10.46 -12.66
CA SER A 80 -6.93 10.50 -13.55
C SER A 80 -7.68 11.82 -13.34
N GLY A 81 -7.09 12.89 -13.85
CA GLY A 81 -7.53 14.27 -13.60
C GLY A 81 -7.15 14.81 -12.21
N SER A 82 -7.67 15.98 -11.86
CA SER A 82 -7.31 16.69 -10.61
C SER A 82 -7.92 16.07 -9.35
N ASN A 83 -9.00 15.28 -9.49
CA ASN A 83 -9.82 14.82 -8.37
C ASN A 83 -9.61 13.35 -8.01
N LEU A 84 -8.86 12.59 -8.82
CA LEU A 84 -8.68 11.16 -8.66
C LEU A 84 -7.23 10.75 -8.96
N VAL A 85 -6.61 10.07 -8.00
CA VAL A 85 -5.29 9.44 -8.15
C VAL A 85 -5.42 8.01 -7.67
N TYR A 86 -4.96 7.04 -8.45
CA TYR A 86 -4.84 5.66 -8.00
C TYR A 86 -3.44 5.42 -7.46
N ARG A 87 -3.33 4.89 -6.26
CA ARG A 87 -2.08 4.38 -5.70
C ARG A 87 -2.01 2.88 -5.95
N ASN A 88 -0.92 2.42 -6.54
CA ASN A 88 -0.59 1.01 -6.64
C ASN A 88 0.68 0.74 -5.83
N ASP A 89 0.52 0.00 -4.74
CA ASP A 89 1.64 -0.56 -4.00
C ASP A 89 1.98 -1.93 -4.63
N LEU A 90 3.18 -2.06 -5.20
CA LEU A 90 3.62 -3.27 -5.86
C LEU A 90 3.71 -4.44 -4.87
N LYS A 91 3.55 -5.68 -5.36
CA LYS A 91 3.69 -6.88 -4.50
C LYS A 91 5.12 -7.13 -4.02
N GLY A 92 6.09 -6.39 -4.56
CA GLY A 92 7.48 -6.39 -4.16
C GLY A 92 8.20 -5.19 -4.77
N SER A 93 9.39 -4.88 -4.25
CA SER A 93 10.24 -3.83 -4.80
C SER A 93 10.63 -4.14 -6.25
N CYS A 94 10.62 -3.12 -7.10
CA CYS A 94 10.95 -3.14 -8.52
C CYS A 94 12.21 -2.29 -8.73
N PRO A 95 13.41 -2.90 -8.71
CA PRO A 95 14.67 -2.15 -8.69
C PRO A 95 14.79 -1.18 -9.86
N GLY A 96 14.92 0.10 -9.55
CA GLY A 96 15.03 1.16 -10.56
C GLY A 96 13.72 1.78 -10.99
N LEU A 97 12.59 1.37 -10.40
CA LEU A 97 11.33 2.02 -10.71
C LEU A 97 11.35 3.50 -10.30
N ALA A 98 12.06 3.92 -9.26
CA ALA A 98 12.18 5.36 -8.95
C ALA A 98 13.04 6.16 -9.96
N ARG A 99 13.70 5.51 -10.93
CA ARG A 99 14.52 6.18 -11.95
C ARG A 99 13.70 6.53 -13.20
N ASP A 100 13.38 7.80 -13.37
CA ASP A 100 12.61 8.30 -14.52
C ASP A 100 13.26 8.06 -15.90
N SER A 101 14.53 7.66 -15.95
CA SER A 101 15.25 7.34 -17.19
C SER A 101 14.80 6.03 -17.85
N ASP A 102 14.35 5.05 -17.06
CA ASP A 102 14.08 3.70 -17.54
C ASP A 102 12.68 3.60 -18.16
N ILE A 103 12.53 2.77 -19.19
CA ILE A 103 11.26 2.59 -19.90
C ILE A 103 10.44 1.52 -19.22
N MET A 104 9.24 1.85 -18.76
CA MET A 104 8.30 0.88 -18.20
C MET A 104 7.55 0.16 -19.32
N VAL A 105 7.71 -1.16 -19.41
CA VAL A 105 7.08 -2.01 -20.42
C VAL A 105 6.08 -2.93 -19.74
N ILE A 106 4.79 -2.68 -20.01
CA ILE A 106 3.69 -3.49 -19.51
C ILE A 106 3.16 -4.36 -20.65
N LYS A 107 3.10 -5.68 -20.44
CA LYS A 107 2.43 -6.57 -21.38
C LYS A 107 0.98 -6.75 -20.95
N GLN A 108 0.12 -5.88 -21.44
CA GLN A 108 -1.30 -5.91 -21.10
C GLN A 108 -2.06 -6.92 -21.96
N PHE A 109 -2.88 -7.76 -21.32
CA PHE A 109 -3.85 -8.60 -22.01
C PHE A 109 -5.26 -8.03 -21.73
N GLY A 110 -5.92 -7.50 -22.76
CA GLY A 110 -7.24 -6.86 -22.62
C GLY A 110 -7.16 -5.34 -22.47
N SER A 111 -8.12 -4.73 -21.77
CA SER A 111 -8.32 -3.28 -21.66
C SER A 111 -8.04 -2.69 -20.26
N GLN A 112 -7.30 -3.42 -19.44
CA GLN A 112 -7.01 -3.06 -18.06
C GLN A 112 -5.69 -3.69 -17.63
N ILE A 113 -5.02 -3.05 -16.66
CA ILE A 113 -3.94 -3.64 -15.88
C ILE A 113 -4.51 -4.11 -14.54
N CYS A 114 -4.20 -5.32 -14.12
CA CYS A 114 -4.74 -5.93 -12.91
C CYS A 114 -3.66 -6.20 -11.86
N ASN A 115 -4.07 -6.30 -10.60
CA ASN A 115 -3.26 -6.90 -9.54
C ASN A 115 -2.75 -8.27 -10.00
N GLY A 116 -1.44 -8.48 -9.87
CA GLY A 116 -0.79 -9.71 -10.32
C GLY A 116 -0.29 -9.67 -11.76
N ASP A 117 -0.68 -8.66 -12.56
CA ASP A 117 -0.07 -8.47 -13.88
C ASP A 117 1.39 -8.03 -13.74
N PHE A 118 2.13 -8.30 -14.80
CA PHE A 118 3.57 -8.12 -14.85
C PHE A 118 3.98 -6.95 -15.73
N PHE A 119 5.02 -6.26 -15.29
CA PHE A 119 5.76 -5.31 -16.11
C PHE A 119 7.25 -5.49 -15.87
N HIS A 120 8.06 -4.84 -16.70
CA HIS A 120 9.50 -4.77 -16.49
C HIS A 120 10.02 -3.41 -16.92
N LEU A 121 11.19 -3.06 -16.42
CA LEU A 121 11.91 -1.87 -16.86
C LEU A 121 12.92 -2.25 -17.94
N VAL A 122 13.15 -1.34 -18.87
CA VAL A 122 14.22 -1.41 -19.86
C VAL A 122 15.10 -0.20 -19.65
N ASP A 123 16.39 -0.43 -19.39
CA ASP A 123 17.35 0.66 -19.32
C ASP A 123 17.43 1.36 -20.68
N ARG A 124 17.20 2.67 -20.68
CA ARG A 124 17.09 3.44 -21.94
C ARG A 124 18.42 3.55 -22.68
N SER A 125 19.56 3.40 -21.99
CA SER A 125 20.88 3.57 -22.60
C SER A 125 21.38 2.30 -23.29
N SER A 126 21.23 1.15 -22.63
CA SER A 126 21.75 -0.15 -23.04
C SER A 126 20.69 -1.05 -23.68
N GLY A 127 19.40 -0.76 -23.48
CA GLY A 127 18.29 -1.62 -23.89
C GLY A 127 18.16 -2.90 -23.05
N ILE A 128 18.93 -3.04 -21.98
CA ILE A 128 18.90 -4.22 -21.13
C ILE A 128 17.59 -4.25 -20.34
N ARG A 129 16.90 -5.39 -20.41
CA ARG A 129 15.69 -5.67 -19.64
C ARG A 129 16.06 -5.98 -18.18
N GLY A 130 15.39 -5.31 -17.25
CA GLY A 130 15.44 -5.56 -15.82
C GLY A 130 14.56 -6.74 -15.37
N PRO A 131 14.45 -6.96 -14.05
CA PRO A 131 13.62 -8.02 -13.49
C PRO A 131 12.12 -7.80 -13.79
N THR A 132 11.33 -8.85 -13.54
CA THR A 132 9.87 -8.75 -13.62
C THR A 132 9.32 -8.17 -12.33
N CYS A 133 8.45 -7.17 -12.46
CA CYS A 133 7.76 -6.49 -11.38
C CYS A 133 6.27 -6.81 -11.45
N VAL A 134 5.59 -6.78 -10.31
CA VAL A 134 4.20 -7.26 -10.18
C VAL A 134 3.32 -6.18 -9.57
N PHE A 135 2.26 -5.80 -10.28
CA PHE A 135 1.27 -4.85 -9.76
C PHE A 135 0.55 -5.41 -8.53
N GLY A 136 0.29 -4.54 -7.56
CA GLY A 136 -0.61 -4.83 -6.44
C GLY A 136 -2.01 -4.30 -6.67
N ASP A 137 -2.73 -4.02 -5.60
CA ASP A 137 -4.07 -3.44 -5.66
C ASP A 137 -4.02 -1.95 -5.98
N PHE A 138 -5.05 -1.44 -6.65
CA PHE A 138 -5.19 -0.03 -7.00
C PHE A 138 -6.13 0.66 -6.02
N VAL A 139 -5.59 1.45 -5.10
CA VAL A 139 -6.38 2.21 -4.13
C VAL A 139 -6.72 3.59 -4.73
N PRO A 140 -8.01 3.89 -4.98
CA PRO A 140 -8.40 5.19 -5.49
C PRO A 140 -8.41 6.23 -4.35
N TYR A 141 -7.72 7.35 -4.57
CA TYR A 141 -7.75 8.54 -3.72
C TYR A 141 -8.59 9.61 -4.41
N ARG A 142 -9.72 9.97 -3.81
CA ARG A 142 -10.69 10.92 -4.37
C ARG A 142 -10.79 12.17 -3.51
N LYS A 143 -10.87 13.34 -4.14
CA LYS A 143 -11.28 14.54 -3.41
C LYS A 143 -12.70 14.35 -2.85
N PRO A 144 -12.97 14.77 -1.61
CA PRO A 144 -14.33 14.78 -1.06
C PRO A 144 -15.29 15.57 -1.95
N ALA A 145 -16.55 15.13 -2.02
CA ALA A 145 -17.60 15.88 -2.68
C ALA A 145 -17.85 17.19 -1.90
N GLY A 146 -17.51 18.33 -2.49
CA GLY A 146 -17.55 19.65 -1.86
C GLY A 146 -16.35 20.53 -2.22
N ASP A 147 -15.23 19.93 -2.60
CA ASP A 147 -13.97 20.63 -2.93
C ASP A 147 -13.71 20.74 -4.44
N ALA A 148 -14.76 20.64 -5.24
CA ALA A 148 -14.72 20.91 -6.68
C ALA A 148 -14.64 22.43 -6.90
N GLY A 149 -13.44 22.99 -6.72
CA GLY A 149 -13.09 24.34 -7.16
C GLY A 149 -12.88 24.42 -8.67
#